data_AF-A0A834IBR4-F1
#
_entry.id   AF-A0A834IBR4-F1
#
_cell.length_a   1.000
_cell.length_b   1.000
_cell.length_c   1.000
_cell.angle_alpha   90.00
_cell.angle_beta   90.00
_cell.angle_gamma   90.00
#
_symmetry.space_group_name_H-M   'P 1'
#
loop_
_entity.id
_entity.type
_entity.pdbx_description
1 polymer ?
#
loop_
_entity_poly.entity_id
_entity_poly.type
_entity_poly.pdbx_seq_one_letter_code
_entity_poly.pdbx_strand_id
1 'polypeptide(L)'
;MPSVFIFLCLGLAIMGLTYGPIGTVLSELFPTSVRYTGSALTFNLAGILGASFAPLIATYLATTYGLQAVGYYLAGAATLSLIAFLLIKESKNVDVNRQI
;
A
#
# COMPACT_ATOMS: atom_id res chain seq x y z
N MET A 1 -10.06 28.46 1.61
CA MET A 1 -8.61 28.32 1.37
C MET A 1 -7.85 27.71 2.57
N PRO A 2 -7.97 28.19 3.82
CA PRO A 2 -7.29 27.55 4.96
C PRO A 2 -7.80 26.15 5.29
N SER A 3 -9.08 25.86 5.00
CA SER A 3 -9.69 24.54 5.19
C SER A 3 -9.05 23.43 4.35
N VAL A 4 -8.69 23.72 3.09
CA VAL A 4 -8.02 22.76 2.19
C VAL A 4 -6.60 22.50 2.65
N PHE A 5 -5.89 23.53 3.14
CA PHE A 5 -4.55 23.38 3.68
C PHE A 5 -4.54 22.46 4.90
N ILE A 6 -5.44 22.67 5.85
CA ILE A 6 -5.58 21.80 7.04
C ILE A 6 -5.91 20.36 6.64
N PHE A 7 -6.82 20.19 5.67
CA PHE A 7 -7.19 18.87 5.15
C PHE A 7 -5.98 18.14 4.53
N LEU A 8 -5.21 18.81 3.67
CA LEU A 8 -4.01 18.25 3.06
C LEU A 8 -2.94 17.94 4.11
N CYS A 9 -2.69 18.83 5.07
CA CYS A 9 -1.73 18.58 6.14
C CYS A 9 -2.09 17.34 6.95
N LEU A 10 -3.36 17.19 7.36
CA LEU A 10 -3.83 16.01 8.07
C LEU A 10 -3.72 14.75 7.22
N GLY A 11 -4.18 14.81 5.96
CA GLY A 11 -4.13 13.67 5.04
C GLY A 11 -2.71 13.18 4.78
N LEU A 12 -1.78 14.10 4.50
CA LEU A 12 -0.37 13.79 4.25
C LEU A 12 0.36 13.32 5.52
N ALA A 13 0.03 13.88 6.69
CA ALA A 13 0.58 13.40 7.96
C ALA A 13 0.19 11.94 8.24
N ILE A 14 -1.09 11.60 8.06
CA ILE A 14 -1.58 10.22 8.21
C ILE A 14 -0.92 9.30 7.18
N MET A 15 -0.79 9.77 5.93
CA MET A 15 -0.10 9.00 4.88
C MET A 15 1.36 8.71 5.23
N GLY A 16 2.07 9.70 5.79
CA GLY A 16 3.45 9.54 6.26
C GLY A 16 3.59 8.49 7.37
N LEU A 17 2.63 8.43 8.30
CA LEU A 17 2.61 7.42 9.35
C LEU A 17 2.47 6.00 8.79
N THR A 18 1.68 5.82 7.74
CA THR A 18 1.54 4.51 7.06
C THR A 18 2.76 4.15 6.23
N TYR A 19 3.37 5.13 5.54
CA TYR A 19 4.54 4.90 4.67
C TYR A 19 5.86 4.71 5.42
N GLY A 20 5.97 5.23 6.65
CA GLY A 20 7.15 5.05 7.51
C GLY A 20 7.56 3.57 7.71
N PRO A 21 6.68 2.70 8.23
CA PRO A 21 6.99 1.30 8.48
C PRO A 21 7.01 0.41 7.24
N ILE A 22 6.50 0.87 6.08
CA ILE A 22 6.44 0.05 4.86
C ILE A 22 7.82 -0.45 4.44
N GLY A 23 8.85 0.40 4.50
CA GLY A 23 10.19 0.04 4.04
C GLY A 23 10.87 -1.04 4.89
N THR A 24 10.70 -0.97 6.22
CA THR A 24 11.26 -1.95 7.16
C THR A 24 10.53 -3.28 7.07
N VAL A 25 9.20 -3.27 7.12
CA VAL A 25 8.37 -4.48 7.03
C VAL A 25 8.58 -5.20 5.69
N LEU A 26 8.64 -4.45 4.59
CA LEU A 26 8.87 -5.05 3.27
C LEU A 26 10.24 -5.73 3.19
N SER A 27 11.26 -5.14 3.80
CA SER A 27 12.62 -5.70 3.79
C SER A 27 12.80 -6.89 4.73
N GLU A 28 11.98 -7.01 5.77
CA GLU A 28 11.98 -8.18 6.65
C GLU A 28 11.37 -9.43 6.01
N LEU A 29 10.50 -9.25 4.99
CA LEU A 29 9.88 -10.35 4.25
C LEU A 29 10.85 -11.10 3.32
N PHE A 30 12.03 -10.54 3.03
CA PHE A 30 13.00 -11.10 2.08
C PHE A 30 14.31 -11.56 2.76
N PRO A 31 14.92 -12.68 2.29
CA PRO A 31 16.22 -13.15 2.78
C PRO A 31 17.32 -12.11 2.58
N THR A 32 18.35 -12.11 3.44
CA THR A 32 19.44 -11.10 3.41
C THR A 32 20.17 -11.01 2.08
N SER A 33 20.29 -12.11 1.34
CA SER A 33 20.97 -12.15 0.02
C SER A 33 20.24 -11.37 -1.07
N VAL A 34 18.92 -11.25 -0.99
CA VAL A 34 18.08 -10.62 -2.04
C VAL A 34 17.22 -9.47 -1.52
N ARG A 35 17.32 -9.13 -0.23
CA ARG A 35 16.47 -8.15 0.46
C ARG A 35 16.32 -6.83 -0.29
N TYR A 36 17.44 -6.22 -0.68
CA TYR A 36 17.41 -4.92 -1.35
C TYR A 36 16.68 -4.98 -2.70
N THR A 37 17.05 -5.97 -3.53
CA THR A 37 16.46 -6.16 -4.87
C THR A 37 15.00 -6.59 -4.79
N GLY A 38 14.66 -7.50 -3.87
CA GLY A 38 13.31 -7.98 -3.64
C GLY A 38 12.37 -6.86 -3.18
N SER A 39 12.76 -6.12 -2.14
CA SER A 39 11.99 -4.97 -1.65
C SER A 39 11.81 -3.90 -2.73
N ALA A 40 12.88 -3.54 -3.45
CA ALA A 40 12.80 -2.55 -4.52
C ALA A 40 11.91 -3.01 -5.67
N LEU A 41 12.01 -4.27 -6.09
CA LEU A 41 11.17 -4.83 -7.15
C LEU A 41 9.69 -4.82 -6.75
N THR A 42 9.37 -5.31 -5.55
CA THR A 42 7.98 -5.31 -5.05
C THR A 42 7.44 -3.90 -4.92
N PHE A 43 8.24 -2.95 -4.41
CA PHE A 43 7.81 -1.55 -4.29
C PHE A 43 7.54 -0.90 -5.64
N ASN A 44 8.44 -1.09 -6.62
CA ASN A 44 8.24 -0.56 -7.98
C ASN A 44 7.02 -1.19 -8.66
N LEU A 45 6.86 -2.51 -8.55
CA LEU A 45 5.73 -3.21 -9.16
C LEU A 45 4.40 -2.79 -8.52
N ALA A 46 4.35 -2.71 -7.19
CA ALA A 46 3.20 -2.18 -6.46
C ALA A 46 2.90 -0.73 -6.83
N GLY A 47 3.94 0.11 -6.99
CA GLY A 47 3.82 1.49 -7.44
C GLY A 47 3.22 1.60 -8.85
N ILE A 48 3.72 0.83 -9.81
CA ILE A 48 3.22 0.82 -11.19
C ILE A 48 1.75 0.37 -11.20
N LEU A 49 1.43 -0.74 -10.53
CA LEU A 49 0.08 -1.27 -10.54
C LEU A 49 -0.89 -0.35 -9.78
N GLY A 50 -0.50 0.12 -8.60
CA GLY A 50 -1.31 1.01 -7.78
C GLY A 50 -1.56 2.36 -8.45
N ALA A 51 -0.49 3.05 -8.88
CA ALA A 51 -0.61 4.39 -9.46
C ALA A 51 -1.21 4.38 -10.87
N SER A 52 -1.06 3.30 -11.64
CA SER A 52 -1.64 3.24 -13.00
C SER A 52 -3.12 2.83 -12.97
N PHE A 53 -3.45 1.72 -12.30
CA PHE A 53 -4.80 1.16 -12.39
C PHE A 53 -5.79 1.85 -11.44
N ALA A 54 -5.37 2.26 -10.24
CA ALA A 54 -6.30 2.86 -9.27
C ALA A 54 -6.96 4.15 -9.77
N PRO A 55 -6.25 5.16 -10.30
CA PRO A 55 -6.90 6.38 -10.80
C PRO A 55 -7.70 6.13 -12.07
N LEU A 56 -7.30 5.16 -12.90
CA LEU A 56 -8.02 4.82 -14.13
C LEU A 56 -9.40 4.21 -13.81
N ILE A 57 -9.43 3.24 -12.88
CA ILE A 57 -10.67 2.65 -12.37
C ILE A 57 -11.48 3.68 -11.61
N ALA A 58 -10.86 4.45 -10.71
CA ALA A 58 -11.58 5.47 -9.92
C ALA A 58 -12.22 6.54 -10.82
N THR A 59 -11.53 7.00 -11.86
CA THR A 59 -12.06 7.97 -12.82
C THR A 59 -13.21 7.37 -13.61
N TYR A 60 -13.04 6.16 -14.14
CA TYR A 60 -14.11 5.45 -14.88
C TYR A 60 -15.36 5.24 -14.02
N LEU A 61 -15.17 4.88 -12.75
CA LEU A 61 -16.25 4.62 -11.82
C LEU A 61 -16.94 5.91 -11.39
N ALA A 62 -16.17 6.99 -11.19
CA ALA A 62 -16.70 8.33 -10.92
C ALA A 62 -17.55 8.86 -12.07
N THR A 63 -17.13 8.67 -13.33
CA THR A 63 -17.86 9.19 -14.50
C THR A 63 -19.10 8.36 -14.84
N THR A 64 -19.08 7.05 -14.59
CA THR A 64 -20.18 6.15 -14.97
C THR A 64 -21.23 5.99 -13.86
N TYR A 65 -20.79 5.88 -12.60
CA TYR A 65 -21.66 5.55 -11.46
C TYR A 65 -21.67 6.63 -10.36
N GLY A 66 -20.85 7.67 -10.49
CA GLY A 66 -20.71 8.74 -9.51
C GLY A 66 -19.73 8.44 -8.38
N LEU A 67 -19.55 9.41 -7.48
CA LEU A 67 -18.49 9.39 -6.46
C LEU A 67 -18.66 8.27 -5.42
N GLN A 68 -19.88 7.83 -5.16
CA GLN A 68 -20.17 6.77 -4.18
C GLN A 68 -19.54 5.43 -4.58
N ALA A 69 -19.52 5.13 -5.88
CA ALA A 69 -18.93 3.91 -6.40
C ALA A 69 -17.41 3.88 -6.19
N VAL A 70 -16.73 5.04 -6.31
CA VAL A 70 -15.30 5.17 -5.95
C VAL A 70 -15.08 4.86 -4.47
N GLY A 71 -15.99 5.31 -3.60
CA GLY A 71 -15.97 5.00 -2.17
C GLY A 71 -16.02 3.49 -1.91
N TYR A 72 -16.92 2.76 -2.57
CA TYR A 72 -17.01 1.30 -2.45
C TYR A 72 -15.76 0.59 -2.99
N TYR A 73 -15.20 1.07 -4.10
CA TYR A 73 -13.94 0.55 -4.64
C TYR A 73 -12.79 0.72 -3.64
N LEU A 74 -12.63 1.91 -3.07
CA LEU A 74 -11.59 2.17 -2.07
C LEU A 74 -11.81 1.37 -0.78
N ALA A 75 -13.07 1.22 -0.34
CA ALA A 75 -13.39 0.38 0.81
C ALA A 75 -13.03 -1.10 0.56
N GLY A 76 -13.33 -1.63 -0.63
CA GLY A 76 -12.94 -2.99 -1.03
C GLY A 76 -11.42 -3.17 -1.14
N ALA A 77 -10.71 -2.18 -1.66
CA ALA A 77 -9.25 -2.20 -1.69
C ALA A 77 -8.66 -2.17 -0.28
N ALA A 78 -9.21 -1.34 0.61
CA ALA A 78 -8.76 -1.25 2.01
C ALA A 78 -9.00 -2.55 2.78
N THR A 79 -10.16 -3.21 2.60
CA THR A 79 -10.41 -4.51 3.25
C THR A 79 -9.50 -5.59 2.70
N LEU A 80 -9.23 -5.61 1.39
CA LEU A 80 -8.26 -6.53 0.80
C LEU A 80 -6.85 -6.32 1.35
N SER A 81 -6.40 -5.06 1.46
CA SER A 81 -5.11 -4.72 2.08
C SER A 81 -5.07 -5.13 3.55
N LEU A 82 -6.16 -4.96 4.29
CA LEU A 82 -6.24 -5.39 5.69
C LEU A 82 -6.15 -6.91 5.81
N ILE A 83 -6.85 -7.67 4.95
CA ILE A 83 -6.76 -9.13 4.92
C ILE A 83 -5.34 -9.57 4.58
N ALA A 84 -4.71 -8.97 3.56
CA ALA A 84 -3.33 -9.27 3.19
C ALA A 84 -2.37 -8.99 4.36
N PHE A 85 -2.57 -7.88 5.07
CA PHE A 85 -1.78 -7.53 6.25
C PHE A 85 -1.98 -8.54 7.40
N LEU A 86 -3.21 -9.01 7.64
CA LEU A 86 -3.49 -10.06 8.64
C LEU A 86 -2.90 -11.42 8.25
N LEU A 87 -2.79 -11.71 6.95
CA LEU A 87 -2.18 -12.93 6.43
C LEU A 87 -0.65 -12.89 6.44
N ILE A 88 -0.05 -11.69 6.51
CA ILE A 88 1.39 -11.56 6.75
C ILE A 88 1.68 -12.14 8.14
N LYS A 89 2.18 -13.38 8.13
CA LYS A 89 2.62 -14.08 9.32
C LYS A 89 3.87 -13.37 9.85
N GLU A 90 3.85 -12.98 11.12
CA GLU A 90 4.93 -12.27 11.79
C GLU A 90 6.28 -13.00 11.55
N SER A 91 7.13 -12.43 10.69
CA SER A 91 8.42 -13.02 10.27
C SER A 91 9.51 -12.88 11.35
N LYS A 92 9.12 -12.80 12.63
CA LYS A 92 10.06 -12.71 13.75
C LYS A 92 10.58 -14.07 14.19
N ASN A 93 9.90 -15.17 13.85
CA ASN A 93 10.25 -16.54 14.27
C ASN A 93 10.53 -17.51 13.11
N VAL A 94 10.57 -17.04 11.86
CA VAL A 94 10.94 -17.86 10.72
C VAL A 94 12.25 -17.29 10.18
N ASP A 95 13.36 -17.97 10.46
CA ASP A 95 14.65 -17.67 9.83
C ASP A 95 14.51 -17.93 8.32
N VAL A 96 14.08 -16.91 7.57
CA VAL A 96 14.02 -16.95 6.09
C VAL A 96 15.41 -17.25 5.50
N ASN A 97 16.46 -16.96 6.27
CA ASN A 97 17.85 -17.25 5.97
C ASN A 97 18.22 -18.75 6.03
N ARG A 98 17.36 -19.61 6.60
CA ARG A 98 17.59 -21.06 6.69
C ARG A 98 17.05 -21.83 5.47
N GLN A 99 16.39 -21.15 4.53
CA GLN A 99 15.82 -21.76 3.32
C GLN A 99 16.71 -21.66 2.07
N ILE A 100 17.96 -21.21 2.24
CA ILE A 100 18.99 -21.14 1.19
C ILE A 100 20.14 -22.07 1.53
#